data_AF-A0A917GAL3-F1
#
_entry.id   AF-A0A917GAL3-F1
#
_cell.length_a   1.000
_cell.length_b   1.000
_cell.length_c   1.000
_cell.angle_alpha   90.00
_cell.angle_beta   90.00
_cell.angle_gamma   90.00
#
_symmetry.space_group_name_H-M   'P 1'
#
loop_
_entity.id
_entity.type
_entity.pdbx_description
1 polymer ?
#
loop_
_entity_poly.entity_id
_entity_poly.type
_entity_poly.pdbx_seq_one_letter_code
_entity_poly.pdbx_strand_id
1 'polypeptide(L)'
;MTKEDVRKINNEYVRHKDRQSELKKKHRVRVWRRIGIYSIVPIILLVVIVITLIKQQEMLDNKQALQAEVGKELDTHKEKQKELKVQIQQLQDDDYIAKLLRKEYLLSEDGEIIFIMPKEEEENSK
;
A
#
# COMPACT_ATOMS: atom_id res chain seq x y z
N MET A 1 62.19 -22.70 28.27
CA MET A 1 62.61 -21.41 27.67
C MET A 1 61.97 -20.29 28.49
N THR A 2 62.71 -19.74 29.46
CA THR A 2 62.22 -18.78 30.46
C THR A 2 62.26 -17.37 29.89
N LYS A 3 61.13 -16.68 29.96
CA LYS A 3 60.94 -15.31 29.45
C LYS A 3 61.65 -14.34 30.40
N GLU A 4 62.72 -13.69 29.94
CA GLU A 4 63.43 -12.69 30.74
C GLU A 4 62.53 -11.49 31.04
N ASP A 5 62.47 -11.09 32.31
CA ASP A 5 61.75 -9.93 32.79
C ASP A 5 62.57 -8.66 32.50
N VAL A 6 62.41 -8.13 31.28
CA VAL A 6 63.09 -6.91 30.85
C VAL A 6 62.46 -5.72 31.56
N ARG A 7 63.16 -5.21 32.58
CA ARG A 7 62.72 -4.02 33.34
C ARG A 7 62.78 -2.78 32.46
N LYS A 8 61.76 -1.93 32.56
CA LYS A 8 61.72 -0.63 31.88
C LYS A 8 62.93 0.22 32.30
N ILE A 9 63.60 0.82 31.32
CA ILE A 9 64.73 1.74 31.55
C ILE A 9 64.22 2.96 32.35
N ASN A 10 64.76 3.16 33.55
CA ASN A 10 64.35 4.23 34.47
C ASN A 10 65.01 5.57 34.12
N ASN A 11 64.67 6.12 32.94
CA ASN A 11 65.18 7.39 32.44
C ASN A 11 64.09 8.48 32.50
N GLU A 12 64.52 9.73 32.73
CA GLU A 12 63.67 10.92 32.75
C GLU A 12 62.85 11.07 31.47
N TYR A 13 63.45 10.86 30.29
CA TYR A 13 62.73 10.89 29.02
C TYR A 13 61.57 9.89 28.97
N VAL A 14 61.78 8.66 29.44
CA VAL A 14 60.76 7.60 29.48
C VAL A 14 59.64 7.99 30.44
N ARG A 15 59.98 8.54 31.62
CA ARG A 15 59.00 9.03 32.59
C ARG A 15 58.15 10.17 32.04
N HIS A 16 58.75 11.12 31.31
CA HIS A 16 58.02 12.21 30.66
C HIS A 16 57.07 11.69 29.57
N LYS A 17 57.53 10.76 28.73
CA LYS A 17 56.72 10.15 27.66
C LYS A 17 55.56 9.31 28.22
N ASP A 18 55.83 8.53 29.27
CA ASP A 18 54.81 7.74 29.96
C ASP A 18 53.75 8.65 30.58
N ARG A 19 54.16 9.73 31.27
CA ARG A 19 53.24 10.73 31.85
C ARG A 19 52.37 11.41 30.79
N GLN A 20 52.95 11.81 29.65
CA GLN A 20 52.21 12.34 28.50
C GLN A 20 51.18 11.32 27.96
N SER A 21 51.57 10.04 27.88
CA SER A 21 50.69 8.97 27.39
C SER A 21 49.53 8.70 28.36
N GLU A 22 49.77 8.77 29.67
CA GLU A 22 48.74 8.59 30.70
C GLU A 22 47.74 9.74 30.70
N LEU A 23 48.21 10.99 30.55
CA LEU A 23 47.33 12.15 30.41
C LEU A 23 46.42 12.01 29.18
N LYS A 24 46.99 11.59 28.03
CA LYS A 24 46.22 11.31 26.80
C LYS A 24 45.21 10.17 27.00
N LYS A 25 45.57 9.10 27.71
CA LYS A 25 44.64 8.00 28.05
C LYS A 25 43.49 8.48 28.94
N LYS A 26 43.79 9.22 30.02
CA LYS A 26 42.79 9.81 30.92
C LYS A 26 41.85 10.76 30.17
N HIS A 27 42.40 11.58 29.28
CA HIS A 27 41.62 12.47 28.42
C HIS A 27 40.69 11.69 27.48
N ARG A 28 41.21 10.67 26.78
CA ARG A 28 40.39 9.80 25.92
C ARG A 28 39.25 9.15 26.70
N VAL A 29 39.52 8.53 27.85
CA VAL A 29 38.47 7.90 28.67
C VAL A 29 37.39 8.91 29.06
N ARG A 30 37.78 10.14 29.44
CA ARG A 30 36.82 11.20 29.78
C ARG A 30 35.95 11.62 28.59
N VAL A 31 36.55 11.73 27.40
CA VAL A 31 35.83 12.08 26.16
C VAL A 31 34.87 10.96 25.76
N TRP A 32 35.33 9.70 25.74
CA TRP A 32 34.50 8.54 25.40
C TRP A 32 33.34 8.34 26.38
N ARG A 33 33.56 8.61 27.67
CA ARG A 33 32.48 8.60 28.68
C ARG A 33 31.41 9.66 28.42
N ARG A 34 31.79 10.85 27.92
CA ARG A 34 30.84 11.89 27.50
C ARG A 34 30.11 11.49 26.23
N ILE A 35 30.83 10.97 25.23
CA ILE A 35 30.24 10.51 23.96
C ILE A 35 29.24 9.38 24.21
N GLY A 36 29.52 8.43 25.10
CA GLY A 36 28.58 7.36 25.44
C GLY A 36 27.22 7.88 25.92
N ILE A 37 27.20 8.97 26.70
CA ILE A 37 25.95 9.61 27.15
C ILE A 37 25.24 10.33 25.99
N TYR A 38 25.98 11.09 25.18
CA TYR A 38 25.41 11.82 24.05
C TYR A 38 25.00 10.92 22.87
N SER A 39 25.55 9.70 22.78
CA SER A 39 25.25 8.75 21.71
C SER A 39 23.87 8.09 21.86
N ILE A 40 23.21 8.20 23.02
CA ILE A 40 21.92 7.56 23.26
C ILE A 40 20.85 8.09 22.29
N VAL A 41 20.77 9.41 22.15
CA VAL A 41 19.78 10.08 21.28
C VAL A 41 19.91 9.68 19.80
N PRO A 42 21.08 9.77 19.15
CA PRO A 42 21.22 9.36 17.76
C PRO A 42 20.99 7.85 17.56
N ILE A 43 21.33 6.99 18.53
CA ILE A 43 21.04 5.55 18.44
C ILE A 43 19.53 5.31 18.39
N ILE A 44 18.75 5.98 19.25
CA ILE A 44 17.29 5.87 19.25
C ILE A 44 16.72 6.33 17.91
N LEU A 45 17.20 7.46 17.39
CA LEU A 45 16.83 7.97 16.06
C LEU A 45 17.11 6.95 14.95
N LEU A 46 18.28 6.31 14.96
CA LEU A 46 18.64 5.28 13.99
C LEU A 46 17.71 4.06 14.08
N VAL A 47 17.37 3.62 15.28
CA VAL A 47 16.41 2.51 15.48
C VAL A 47 15.04 2.86 14.91
N VAL A 48 14.54 4.07 15.16
CA VAL A 48 13.27 4.54 14.59
C VAL A 48 13.32 4.54 13.07
N ILE A 49 14.40 5.04 12.47
CA ILE A 49 14.58 5.04 11.01
C ILE A 49 14.52 3.61 10.45
N VAL A 50 15.26 2.67 11.05
CA VAL A 50 15.26 1.26 10.61
C VAL A 50 13.85 0.65 10.69
N ILE A 51 13.13 0.88 11.78
CA ILE A 51 11.74 0.41 11.93
C ILE A 51 10.83 1.02 10.85
N THR A 52 10.97 2.33 10.56
CA THR A 52 10.16 2.99 9.53
C THR A 52 10.47 2.47 8.12
N LEU A 53 11.72 2.13 7.82
CA LEU A 53 12.10 1.55 6.52
C LEU A 53 11.52 0.16 6.33
N ILE A 54 11.56 -0.69 7.36
CA ILE A 54 10.94 -2.03 7.32
C ILE A 54 9.42 -1.90 7.12
N LYS A 55 8.77 -0.99 7.84
CA LYS A 55 7.32 -0.74 7.68
C LYS A 55 6.95 -0.16 6.32
N GLN A 56 7.84 0.59 5.66
CA GLN A 56 7.58 1.10 4.31
C GLN A 56 7.52 -0.03 3.27
N GLN A 57 8.34 -1.08 3.40
CA GLN A 57 8.29 -2.25 2.52
C GLN A 57 6.94 -2.97 2.66
N GLU A 58 6.49 -3.23 3.89
CA GLU A 58 5.16 -3.81 4.14
C GLU A 58 4.02 -2.90 3.64
N MET A 59 4.18 -1.58 3.75
CA MET A 59 3.17 -0.63 3.26
C MET A 59 3.16 -0.54 1.73
N LEU A 60 4.27 -0.83 1.05
CA LEU A 60 4.34 -0.85 -0.41
C LEU A 60 3.62 -2.08 -0.98
N ASP A 61 3.87 -3.25 -0.41
CA ASP A 61 3.21 -4.51 -0.82
C ASP A 61 1.71 -4.46 -0.55
N ASN A 62 1.31 -3.93 0.63
CA ASN A 62 -0.10 -3.73 0.94
C ASN A 62 -0.75 -2.67 0.05
N LYS A 63 -0.03 -1.60 -0.34
CA LYS A 63 -0.57 -0.60 -1.28
C LYS A 63 -0.73 -1.15 -2.69
N GLN A 64 0.16 -2.03 -3.15
CA GLN A 64 0.02 -2.69 -4.46
C GLN A 64 -1.16 -3.66 -4.46
N ALA A 65 -1.33 -4.45 -3.39
CA ALA A 65 -2.49 -5.33 -3.23
C ALA A 65 -3.81 -4.52 -3.20
N LEU A 66 -3.86 -3.44 -2.41
CA LEU A 66 -5.02 -2.56 -2.34
C LEU A 66 -5.29 -1.80 -3.65
N GLN A 67 -4.25 -1.39 -4.39
CA GLN A 67 -4.45 -0.77 -5.72
C GLN A 67 -5.02 -1.76 -6.73
N ALA A 68 -4.59 -3.03 -6.69
CA ALA A 68 -5.13 -4.06 -7.57
C ALA A 68 -6.59 -4.41 -7.22
N GLU A 69 -6.94 -4.41 -5.94
CA GLU A 69 -8.31 -4.66 -5.45
C GLU A 69 -9.24 -3.47 -5.78
N VAL A 70 -8.83 -2.25 -5.45
CA VAL A 70 -9.59 -1.02 -5.77
C VAL A 70 -9.70 -0.82 -7.28
N GLY A 71 -8.68 -1.19 -8.06
CA GLY A 71 -8.75 -1.17 -9.53
C GLY A 71 -9.82 -2.11 -10.09
N LYS A 72 -9.91 -3.33 -9.55
CA LYS A 72 -10.94 -4.30 -9.93
C LYS A 72 -12.34 -3.84 -9.52
N GLU A 73 -12.50 -3.31 -8.31
CA GLU A 73 -13.79 -2.75 -7.88
C GLU A 73 -14.21 -1.57 -8.77
N LEU A 74 -13.29 -0.65 -9.10
CA LEU A 74 -13.57 0.47 -10.01
C LEU A 74 -14.00 0.00 -11.41
N ASP A 75 -13.38 -1.05 -11.95
CA ASP A 75 -13.75 -1.59 -13.26
C ASP A 75 -15.14 -2.26 -13.22
N THR A 76 -15.44 -3.06 -12.17
CA THR A 76 -16.78 -3.66 -12.01
C THR A 76 -17.88 -2.61 -11.82
N HIS A 77 -17.61 -1.54 -11.08
CA HIS A 77 -18.56 -0.44 -10.90
C HIS A 77 -18.74 0.37 -12.18
N LYS A 78 -17.68 0.59 -12.98
CA LYS A 78 -17.78 1.24 -14.29
C LYS A 78 -18.56 0.41 -15.31
N GLU A 79 -18.37 -0.91 -15.32
CA GLU A 79 -19.15 -1.81 -16.18
C GLU A 79 -20.62 -1.78 -15.81
N LYS A 80 -20.95 -1.92 -14.52
CA LYS A 80 -22.33 -1.76 -14.03
C LYS A 80 -22.89 -0.39 -14.41
N GLN A 81 -22.14 0.69 -14.21
CA GLN A 81 -22.62 2.04 -14.56
C GLN A 81 -22.85 2.20 -16.07
N LYS A 82 -22.03 1.59 -16.93
CA LYS A 82 -22.26 1.58 -18.39
C LYS A 82 -23.50 0.80 -18.74
N GLU A 83 -23.69 -0.39 -18.16
CA GLU A 83 -24.86 -1.23 -18.39
C GLU A 83 -26.14 -0.50 -17.95
N LEU A 84 -26.16 0.04 -16.73
CA LEU A 84 -27.27 0.84 -16.21
C LEU A 84 -27.54 2.08 -17.07
N LYS A 85 -26.51 2.73 -17.61
CA LYS A 85 -26.70 3.89 -18.51
C LYS A 85 -27.28 3.49 -19.87
N VAL A 86 -26.90 2.33 -20.40
CA VAL A 86 -27.50 1.76 -21.62
C VAL A 86 -28.96 1.39 -21.35
N GLN A 87 -29.26 0.76 -20.22
CA GLN A 87 -30.64 0.46 -19.82
C GLN A 87 -31.46 1.74 -19.63
N ILE A 88 -30.92 2.78 -18.98
CA ILE A 88 -31.59 4.08 -18.87
C ILE A 88 -31.84 4.66 -20.26
N GLN A 89 -30.85 4.67 -21.16
CA GLN A 89 -31.05 5.15 -22.53
C GLN A 89 -32.13 4.36 -23.28
N GLN A 90 -32.17 3.04 -23.12
CA GLN A 90 -33.23 2.21 -23.70
C GLN A 90 -34.60 2.51 -23.06
N LEU A 91 -34.66 2.76 -21.76
CA LEU A 91 -35.89 3.13 -21.05
C LEU A 91 -36.36 4.55 -21.40
N GLN A 92 -35.46 5.45 -21.80
CA GLN A 92 -35.77 6.85 -22.09
C GLN A 92 -36.00 7.12 -23.57
N ASP A 93 -35.87 6.10 -24.41
CA ASP A 93 -36.17 6.17 -25.84
C ASP A 93 -37.67 5.91 -26.04
N ASP A 94 -38.39 6.95 -26.46
CA ASP A 94 -39.85 6.91 -26.68
C ASP A 94 -40.23 5.81 -27.69
N ASP A 95 -39.36 5.50 -28.67
CA ASP A 95 -39.59 4.42 -29.64
C ASP A 95 -39.55 3.03 -28.99
N TYR A 96 -38.72 2.85 -27.95
CA TYR A 96 -38.63 1.59 -27.21
C TYR A 96 -39.84 1.40 -26.28
N ILE A 97 -40.26 2.46 -25.58
CA ILE A 97 -41.49 2.45 -24.78
C ILE A 97 -42.70 2.14 -25.66
N ALA A 98 -42.80 2.78 -26.83
CA ALA A 98 -43.91 2.56 -27.75
C ALA A 98 -43.92 1.12 -28.32
N LYS A 99 -42.75 0.51 -28.56
CA LYS A 99 -42.65 -0.92 -28.94
C LYS A 99 -43.04 -1.86 -27.80
N LEU A 100 -42.66 -1.54 -26.56
CA LEU A 100 -43.05 -2.33 -25.37
C LEU A 100 -44.56 -2.27 -25.14
N LEU A 101 -45.15 -1.08 -25.21
CA LEU A 101 -46.60 -0.88 -25.05
C LEU A 101 -47.40 -1.60 -26.14
N ARG A 102 -46.95 -1.57 -27.41
CA ARG A 102 -47.55 -2.36 -28.50
C ARG A 102 -47.43 -3.87 -28.26
N LYS A 103 -46.30 -4.35 -27.72
CA LYS A 103 -46.01 -5.79 -27.53
C LYS A 103 -46.70 -6.41 -26.31
N GLU A 104 -46.61 -5.76 -25.14
CA GLU A 104 -47.06 -6.33 -23.87
C GLU A 104 -48.44 -5.85 -23.45
N TYR A 105 -48.80 -4.61 -23.80
CA TYR A 105 -50.06 -3.99 -23.41
C TYR A 105 -51.03 -3.80 -24.58
N LEU A 106 -50.65 -4.24 -25.79
CA LEU A 106 -51.44 -4.12 -27.02
C LEU A 106 -51.95 -2.69 -27.24
N LEU A 107 -51.15 -1.68 -26.89
CA LEU A 107 -51.53 -0.28 -27.05
C LEU A 107 -51.27 0.16 -28.49
N SER A 108 -52.27 0.75 -29.13
CA SER A 108 -52.17 1.32 -30.48
C SER A 108 -52.50 2.80 -30.49
N GLU A 109 -51.90 3.54 -31.43
CA GLU A 109 -52.17 4.97 -31.65
C GLU A 109 -53.43 5.19 -32.53
N ASP A 110 -53.93 6.42 -32.56
CA ASP A 110 -55.13 6.79 -33.33
C ASP A 110 -54.95 6.47 -34.82
N GLY A 111 -55.68 5.46 -35.30
CA GLY A 111 -55.67 5.01 -36.70
C GLY A 111 -54.99 3.66 -36.95
N GLU A 112 -54.41 3.00 -35.94
CA GLU A 112 -53.84 1.65 -36.05
C GLU A 112 -54.89 0.55 -35.74
N ILE A 113 -54.81 -0.61 -36.41
CA ILE A 113 -55.69 -1.78 -36.18
C ILE A 113 -54.85 -2.93 -35.61
N ILE A 114 -55.20 -3.40 -34.40
CA ILE A 114 -54.50 -4.50 -33.72
C ILE A 114 -55.09 -5.85 -34.17
N PHE A 115 -54.25 -6.70 -34.74
CA PHE A 115 -54.61 -8.08 -35.05
C PHE A 115 -54.08 -9.02 -33.96
N ILE A 116 -54.97 -9.44 -33.06
CA ILE A 116 -54.66 -10.50 -32.10
C ILE A 116 -54.87 -11.83 -32.82
N MET A 117 -53.78 -12.39 -33.35
CA MET A 117 -53.82 -13.78 -33.83
C MET A 117 -54.03 -14.68 -32.60
N PRO A 118 -54.97 -15.64 -32.64
CA PRO A 118 -55.07 -16.64 -31.59
C PRO A 118 -53.69 -17.27 -31.47
N LYS A 119 -53.08 -17.18 -30.27
CA LYS A 119 -51.83 -17.88 -30.01
C LYS A 119 -52.10 -19.35 -30.34
N GLU A 120 -51.25 -19.93 -31.19
CA GLU A 120 -51.05 -21.37 -31.12
C GLU A 120 -50.64 -21.63 -29.67
N GLU A 121 -51.62 -22.05 -28.87
CA GLU A 121 -51.36 -22.75 -27.63
C GLU A 121 -50.36 -23.83 -28.02
N GLU A 122 -49.18 -23.77 -27.40
CA GLU A 122 -48.26 -24.89 -27.43
C GLU A 122 -49.02 -26.10 -26.90
N GLU A 123 -49.57 -26.86 -27.83
CA GLU A 123 -50.02 -28.21 -27.69
C GLU A 123 -48.77 -29.06 -27.43
N ASN A 124 -48.20 -28.93 -26.23
CA ASN A 124 -47.41 -29.99 -25.63
C ASN A 124 -48.26 -30.59 -24.51
N SER A 125 -49.18 -31.46 -24.92
CA SER A 125 -49.68 -32.49 -24.03
C SER A 125 -48.49 -33.38 -23.64
N LYS A 126 -48.08 -33.30 -22.38
CA LYS A 126 -47.98 -34.45 -21.47
C LYS A 126 -47.60 -34.03 -20.07
#